data_AF-A0A497RS18-F1
#
_entry.id   AF-A0A497RS18-F1
#
_cell.length_a   1.000
_cell.length_b   1.000
_cell.length_c   1.000
_cell.angle_alpha   90.00
_cell.angle_beta   90.00
_cell.angle_gamma   90.00
#
_symmetry.space_group_name_H-M   'P 1'
#
loop_
_entity.id
_entity.type
_entity.pdbx_description
1 polymer ?
#
loop_
_entity_poly.entity_id
_entity_poly.type
_entity_poly.pdbx_seq_one_letter_code
_entity_poly.pdbx_strand_id
1 'polypeptide(L)'
;MEENKVQARIPSQGEKIQLGSNITVERQPAQQPIPQQPTQQVINEQIRQKMTQLLGEILGKAQEVGFELATLDCPHANNCPLVKKSRELIVTLKKLFELRRELEKT
;
A
#
# COMPACT_ATOMS: atom_id res chain seq x y z
N MET A 1 50.33 -68.79 -14.33
CA MET A 1 48.91 -68.59 -14.68
C MET A 1 48.20 -68.42 -13.36
N GLU A 2 48.15 -67.16 -12.93
CA GLU A 2 46.90 -66.39 -12.71
C GLU A 2 46.31 -66.73 -11.34
N GLU A 3 46.76 -66.03 -10.31
CA GLU A 3 46.26 -64.74 -9.80
C GLU A 3 45.29 -64.97 -8.64
N ASN A 4 45.83 -64.66 -7.47
CA ASN A 4 45.22 -64.68 -6.16
C ASN A 4 45.50 -63.29 -5.59
N LYS A 5 44.46 -62.54 -5.17
CA LYS A 5 44.44 -61.86 -3.86
C LYS A 5 43.28 -60.86 -3.70
N VAL A 6 42.53 -61.11 -2.62
CA VAL A 6 42.39 -60.24 -1.43
C VAL A 6 41.37 -59.09 -1.45
N GLN A 7 40.45 -59.25 -0.51
CA GLN A 7 39.61 -58.26 0.15
C GLN A 7 40.43 -57.16 0.86
N ALA A 8 39.95 -55.91 0.74
CA ALA A 8 39.89 -54.86 1.77
C ALA A 8 40.69 -53.55 1.57
N ARG A 9 39.97 -52.47 1.94
CA ARG A 9 40.35 -51.14 2.46
C ARG A 9 40.47 -49.93 1.51
N ILE A 10 39.91 -48.84 2.05
CA ILE A 10 39.64 -47.47 1.59
C ILE A 10 40.94 -46.62 1.56
N PRO A 11 41.01 -45.53 0.77
CA PRO A 11 41.33 -44.21 1.36
C PRO A 11 40.42 -43.09 0.81
N SER A 12 39.78 -42.21 1.61
CA SER A 12 40.30 -41.10 2.42
C SER A 12 41.15 -40.08 1.65
N GLN A 13 40.59 -38.87 1.58
CA GLN A 13 41.13 -37.53 1.26
C GLN A 13 42.59 -37.37 0.78
N GLY A 14 42.73 -36.55 -0.29
CA GLY A 14 43.79 -35.53 -0.43
C GLY A 14 45.07 -35.93 -1.17
N GLU A 15 45.33 -35.32 -2.34
CA GLU A 15 46.47 -34.39 -2.57
C GLU A 15 46.84 -34.17 -4.08
N LYS A 16 46.63 -32.91 -4.53
CA LYS A 16 47.28 -31.99 -5.53
C LYS A 16 47.98 -32.55 -6.80
N ILE A 17 47.93 -31.84 -7.96
CA ILE A 17 48.86 -30.77 -8.38
C ILE A 17 48.23 -29.81 -9.42
N GLN A 18 48.67 -28.54 -9.39
CA GLN A 18 48.28 -27.36 -10.19
C GLN A 18 48.73 -27.37 -11.66
N LEU A 19 47.97 -26.71 -12.55
CA LEU A 19 48.29 -25.45 -13.28
C LEU A 19 47.43 -25.35 -14.55
N GLY A 20 46.59 -24.33 -14.66
CA GLY A 20 45.84 -24.05 -15.88
C GLY A 20 44.64 -23.16 -15.63
N SER A 21 44.86 -21.86 -15.75
CA SER A 21 43.89 -20.77 -15.69
C SER A 21 42.58 -21.13 -16.38
N ASN A 22 41.49 -21.37 -15.65
CA ASN A 22 40.13 -21.35 -16.20
C ASN A 22 39.11 -21.17 -15.06
N ILE A 23 38.66 -19.92 -14.91
CA ILE A 23 37.33 -19.48 -14.47
C ILE A 23 36.50 -20.56 -13.74
N THR A 24 36.41 -20.45 -12.41
CA THR A 24 35.36 -21.12 -11.65
C THR A 24 34.02 -20.46 -12.00
N VAL A 25 33.26 -21.06 -12.91
CA VAL A 25 31.85 -20.72 -13.10
C VAL A 25 31.07 -21.42 -12.01
N GLU A 26 30.78 -20.71 -10.92
CA GLU A 26 29.71 -21.14 -10.02
C GLU A 26 28.41 -21.17 -10.81
N ARG A 27 27.84 -22.36 -10.98
CA ARG A 27 26.49 -22.55 -11.51
C ARG A 27 25.52 -21.90 -10.52
N GLN A 28 25.11 -20.66 -10.79
CA GLN A 28 23.95 -20.09 -10.13
C GLN A 28 22.76 -21.03 -10.41
N PRO A 29 22.04 -21.52 -9.38
CA PRO A 29 20.75 -22.12 -9.61
C PRO A 29 19.88 -21.07 -10.31
N ALA A 30 19.23 -21.48 -11.41
CA ALA A 30 18.37 -20.62 -12.21
C ALA A 30 17.45 -19.81 -11.29
N GLN A 31 17.64 -18.48 -11.26
CA GLN A 31 16.72 -17.59 -10.57
C GLN A 31 15.37 -17.72 -11.29
N GLN A 32 14.40 -18.30 -10.60
CA GLN A 32 13.01 -18.22 -11.05
C GLN A 32 12.62 -16.74 -11.10
N PRO A 33 11.90 -16.29 -12.15
CA PRO A 33 11.42 -14.91 -12.20
C PRO A 33 10.51 -14.67 -10.99
N ILE A 34 10.92 -13.74 -10.12
CA ILE A 34 10.10 -13.21 -9.04
C ILE A 34 8.84 -12.62 -9.69
N PRO A 35 7.62 -13.01 -9.30
CA PRO A 35 6.41 -12.33 -9.77
C PRO A 35 6.47 -10.86 -9.35
N GLN A 36 6.84 -9.98 -10.28
CA GLN A 36 6.76 -8.54 -10.06
C GLN A 36 5.30 -8.10 -10.17
N GLN A 37 4.62 -7.93 -9.04
CA GLN A 37 3.40 -7.11 -8.99
C GLN A 37 3.42 -6.19 -7.76
N PRO A 38 3.81 -4.91 -7.94
CA PRO A 38 3.39 -3.89 -6.97
C PRO A 38 2.91 -2.54 -7.56
N THR A 39 2.71 -2.36 -8.87
CA THR A 39 2.38 -1.03 -9.41
C THR A 39 0.91 -0.61 -9.20
N GLN A 40 -0.06 -1.53 -9.22
CA GLN A 40 -1.48 -1.17 -9.05
C GLN A 40 -1.86 -0.80 -7.60
N GLN A 41 -1.22 -1.43 -6.61
CA GLN A 41 -1.53 -1.18 -5.19
C GLN A 41 -1.09 0.22 -4.73
N VAL A 42 0.06 0.68 -5.23
CA VAL A 42 0.61 2.00 -4.89
C VAL A 42 -0.25 3.14 -5.45
N ILE A 43 -0.76 3.00 -6.67
CA ILE A 43 -1.67 4.00 -7.29
C ILE A 43 -2.98 4.10 -6.49
N ASN A 44 -3.51 2.96 -6.03
CA ASN A 44 -4.73 2.92 -5.23
C ASN A 44 -4.55 3.64 -3.88
N GLU A 45 -3.41 3.43 -3.22
CA GLU A 45 -3.12 4.07 -1.94
C GLU A 45 -2.97 5.60 -2.06
N GLN A 46 -2.30 6.09 -3.11
CA GLN A 46 -2.20 7.55 -3.35
C GLN A 46 -3.57 8.20 -3.60
N ILE A 47 -4.44 7.54 -4.37
CA ILE A 47 -5.80 8.02 -4.61
C ILE A 47 -6.61 8.04 -3.31
N ARG A 48 -6.52 6.98 -2.50
CA ARG A 48 -7.19 6.87 -1.21
C ARG A 48 -6.74 7.96 -0.22
N GLN A 49 -5.45 8.25 -0.16
CA GLN A 49 -4.90 9.33 0.66
C GLN A 49 -5.44 10.69 0.22
N LYS A 50 -5.43 10.96 -1.09
CA LYS A 50 -5.95 12.22 -1.63
C LYS A 50 -7.45 12.37 -1.40
N MET A 51 -8.23 11.30 -1.53
CA MET A 51 -9.65 11.30 -1.19
C MET A 51 -9.86 11.60 0.30
N THR A 52 -9.08 10.98 1.18
CA THR A 52 -9.17 11.20 2.63
C THR A 52 -8.84 12.65 2.99
N GLN A 53 -7.79 13.22 2.37
CA GLN A 53 -7.42 14.63 2.54
C GLN A 53 -8.56 15.57 2.10
N LEU A 54 -9.03 15.44 0.86
CA LEU A 54 -10.09 16.29 0.31
C LEU A 54 -11.39 16.17 1.12
N LEU A 55 -11.69 14.97 1.61
CA LEU A 55 -12.83 14.72 2.47
C LEU A 55 -12.70 15.48 3.79
N GLY A 56 -11.52 15.42 4.43
CA GLY A 56 -11.23 16.20 5.64
C GLY A 56 -11.36 17.70 5.41
N GLU A 57 -10.81 18.22 4.31
CA GLU A 57 -10.89 19.64 3.95
C GLU A 57 -12.34 20.10 3.74
N ILE A 58 -13.16 19.32 3.02
CA ILE A 58 -14.57 19.65 2.78
C ILE A 58 -15.36 19.64 4.08
N LEU A 59 -15.14 18.64 4.94
CA LEU A 59 -15.83 18.53 6.23
C LEU A 59 -15.48 19.72 7.14
N GLY A 60 -14.21 20.13 7.19
CA GLY A 60 -13.77 21.30 7.95
C GLY A 60 -14.44 22.59 7.47
N LYS A 61 -14.38 22.86 6.16
CA LYS A 61 -15.02 24.04 5.55
C LYS A 61 -16.53 24.08 5.78
N ALA A 62 -17.18 22.92 5.74
CA ALA A 62 -18.60 22.84 6.00
C ALA A 62 -18.94 23.09 7.46
N GLN A 63 -18.10 22.65 8.39
CA GLN A 63 -18.30 22.93 9.80
C GLN A 63 -18.21 24.45 10.07
N GLU A 64 -17.25 25.14 9.45
CA GLU A 64 -17.16 26.61 9.47
C GLU A 64 -18.44 27.27 8.92
N VAL A 65 -18.91 26.86 7.74
CA VAL A 65 -20.18 27.34 7.17
C VAL A 65 -21.37 27.06 8.11
N GLY A 66 -21.38 25.90 8.77
CA GLY A 66 -22.40 25.53 9.74
C GLY A 66 -22.43 26.47 10.95
N PHE A 67 -21.27 26.90 11.43
CA PHE A 67 -21.18 27.90 12.51
C PHE A 67 -21.68 29.27 12.07
N GLU A 68 -21.23 29.76 10.92
CA GLU A 68 -21.68 31.05 10.37
C GLU A 68 -23.20 31.06 10.16
N LEU A 69 -23.78 29.96 9.65
CA LEU A 69 -25.23 29.83 9.48
C LEU A 69 -25.99 29.79 10.81
N ALA A 70 -25.40 29.25 11.87
CA ALA A 70 -26.03 29.15 13.18
C ALA A 70 -26.11 30.51 13.89
N THR A 71 -25.14 31.38 13.64
CA THR A 71 -25.07 32.73 14.22
C THR A 71 -25.57 33.82 13.27
N LEU A 72 -26.01 33.46 12.06
CA LEU A 72 -26.50 34.39 11.05
C LEU A 72 -27.77 35.11 11.53
N ASP A 73 -27.62 36.38 11.92
CA ASP A 73 -28.73 37.28 12.21
C ASP A 73 -29.13 38.04 10.94
N CYS A 74 -29.99 37.41 10.14
CA CYS A 74 -30.54 38.01 8.93
C CYS A 74 -32.07 37.78 8.89
N PRO A 75 -32.90 38.84 8.88
CA PRO A 75 -34.36 38.72 8.86
C PRO A 75 -34.92 37.93 7.67
N HIS A 76 -34.15 37.86 6.58
CA HIS A 76 -34.53 37.17 5.35
C HIS A 76 -33.82 35.83 5.17
N ALA A 77 -33.06 35.34 6.17
CA ALA A 77 -32.28 34.10 6.07
C ALA A 77 -33.14 32.91 5.61
N ASN A 78 -34.37 32.80 6.11
CA ASN A 78 -35.29 31.71 5.76
C ASN A 78 -35.76 31.76 4.29
N ASN A 79 -35.71 32.92 3.65
CA ASN A 79 -36.08 33.10 2.24
C ASN A 79 -34.87 33.23 1.32
N CYS A 80 -33.66 33.30 1.86
CA CYS A 80 -32.43 33.39 1.08
C CYS A 80 -32.08 32.04 0.43
N PRO A 81 -32.00 31.96 -0.92
CA PRO A 81 -31.66 30.71 -1.62
C PRO A 81 -30.30 30.14 -1.21
N LEU A 82 -29.33 31.01 -0.94
CA LEU A 82 -28.00 30.61 -0.47
C LEU A 82 -28.08 29.92 0.89
N VAL A 83 -28.81 30.48 1.85
CA VAL A 83 -28.99 29.87 3.19
C VAL A 83 -29.65 28.50 3.09
N LYS A 84 -30.67 28.36 2.23
CA LYS A 84 -31.33 27.06 1.99
C LYS A 84 -30.34 26.03 1.45
N LYS A 85 -29.58 26.39 0.41
CA LYS A 85 -28.59 25.49 -0.21
C LYS A 85 -27.45 25.14 0.73
N SER A 86 -26.99 26.09 1.53
CA SER A 86 -25.95 25.83 2.53
C SER A 86 -26.47 24.88 3.62
N ARG A 87 -27.72 25.01 4.09
CA ARG A 87 -28.32 24.05 5.03
C ARG A 87 -28.42 22.64 4.44
N GLU A 88 -28.87 22.52 3.19
CA GLU A 88 -28.90 21.23 2.46
C GLU A 88 -27.51 20.60 2.34
N LEU A 89 -26.49 21.42 2.06
CA LEU A 89 -25.10 20.99 2.00
C LEU A 89 -24.62 20.45 3.35
N ILE A 90 -24.87 21.18 4.46
CA ILE A 90 -24.50 20.72 5.82
C ILE A 90 -25.16 19.38 6.16
N VAL A 91 -26.44 19.20 5.82
CA VAL A 91 -27.14 17.92 6.06
C VAL A 91 -26.48 16.77 5.29
N THR A 92 -26.12 17.01 4.03
CA THR A 92 -25.46 15.99 3.19
C THR A 92 -24.07 15.65 3.73
N LEU A 93 -23.31 16.66 4.15
CA LEU A 93 -21.96 16.47 4.69
C LEU A 93 -21.96 15.79 6.06
N LYS A 94 -22.99 16.02 6.88
CA LYS A 94 -23.17 15.26 8.12
C LYS A 94 -23.34 13.76 7.85
N LYS A 95 -24.11 13.37 6.83
CA LYS A 95 -24.25 11.96 6.43
C LYS A 95 -22.91 11.38 5.98
N LEU A 96 -22.17 12.14 5.18
CA LEU A 96 -20.84 11.74 4.71
C LEU A 96 -19.84 11.58 5.88
N PHE A 97 -19.92 12.44 6.88
CA PHE A 97 -19.12 12.34 8.10
C PHE A 97 -19.40 11.05 8.88
N GLU A 98 -20.67 10.69 9.08
CA GLU A 98 -21.01 9.44 9.76
C GLU A 98 -20.52 8.22 8.96
N LEU A 99 -20.67 8.22 7.63
CA LEU A 99 -20.12 7.16 6.77
C LEU A 99 -18.59 7.04 6.88
N ARG A 100 -17.87 8.17 6.92
CA ARG A 100 -16.42 8.18 7.16
C ARG A 100 -16.09 7.55 8.52
N ARG A 101 -16.85 7.87 9.57
CA ARG A 101 -16.63 7.31 10.91
C ARG A 101 -16.92 5.82 10.98
N GLU A 102 -17.87 5.31 10.19
CA GLU A 102 -18.13 3.87 10.09
C GLU A 102 -16.98 3.14 9.39
N LEU A 103 -16.44 3.72 8.31
CA LEU A 103 -15.26 3.18 7.62
C LEU A 103 -14.02 3.09 8.52
N GLU A 104 -13.83 4.05 9.43
CA GLU A 104 -12.68 4.07 10.35
C GLU A 104 -12.80 3.03 11.49
N LYS A 105 -14.00 2.51 11.76
CA LYS A 105 -14.24 1.51 12.82
C LYS A 105 -14.07 0.06 12.33
N THR A 106 -13.91 -0.13 11.02
CA THR A 106 -13.80 -1.45 10.37
C THR A 106 -12.34 -1.78 10.10
#